data_AF-A0A6V7TJE2-F1
#
_entry.id   AF-A0A6V7TJE2-F1
#
_cell.length_a   1.000
_cell.length_b   1.000
_cell.length_c   1.000
_cell.angle_alpha   90.00
_cell.angle_beta   90.00
_cell.angle_gamma   90.00
#
_symmetry.space_group_name_H-M   'P 1'
#
loop_
_entity.id
_entity.type
_entity.pdbx_description
1 polymer ?
#
loop_
_entity_poly.entity_id
_entity_poly.type
_entity_poly.pdbx_seq_one_letter_code
_entity_poly.pdbx_strand_id
1 'polypeptide(L)'
;MFLPMLAIEGIQAFYKEENSKLINNEEYLIQTCVAYCDAQFGREFEEHFGRSYFTQFFDFPIDSLIVSSISNFNSFCSLVEQRSCCLQQECLKSSVPASPQTHICLEHRADFERALACLNSTVPHFKFHSICSTAAKQSVNIKRLADETHGFDIHLTEQYRQQDLRCRFQACTLSARIMLINEHCNQNGIGEDQREHARRTVRRYYEDDLELDLIEYGETLNATRRFPRFCAAFLAQQKAEPIALLIDHKSSQIYLDELNILLKIIGADTAKMIVTGIMKY
;
A
#
# COMPACT_ATOMS: atom_id res chain seq x y z
N MET A 1 7.19 -49.85 -47.52
CA MET A 1 6.27 -50.16 -46.40
C MET A 1 6.19 -48.90 -45.57
N PHE A 2 5.02 -48.26 -45.57
CA PHE A 2 4.76 -46.93 -45.01
C PHE A 2 4.14 -47.06 -43.60
N LEU A 3 4.67 -46.28 -42.64
CA LEU A 3 4.10 -45.81 -41.34
C LEU A 3 3.58 -46.85 -40.31
N PRO A 4 3.53 -46.54 -38.98
CA PRO A 4 3.51 -45.19 -38.40
C PRO A 4 4.54 -44.90 -37.29
N MET A 5 5.21 -43.76 -37.46
CA MET A 5 5.95 -43.01 -36.44
C MET A 5 5.18 -41.71 -36.12
N LEU A 6 3.83 -41.81 -36.03
CA LEU A 6 2.90 -40.69 -35.79
C LEU A 6 2.18 -40.78 -34.43
N ALA A 7 2.50 -41.77 -33.60
CA ALA A 7 1.80 -41.97 -32.32
C ALA A 7 2.42 -41.25 -31.11
N ILE A 8 3.64 -40.73 -31.23
CA ILE A 8 4.37 -40.16 -30.06
C ILE A 8 4.26 -38.63 -30.01
N GLU A 9 4.25 -37.94 -31.15
CA GLU A 9 4.09 -36.48 -31.20
C GLU A 9 2.67 -36.01 -30.86
N GLY A 10 1.65 -36.85 -31.15
CA GLY A 10 0.26 -36.58 -30.76
C GLY A 10 0.03 -36.65 -29.25
N ILE A 11 0.70 -37.56 -28.53
CA ILE A 11 0.51 -37.76 -27.09
C ILE A 11 1.18 -36.62 -26.28
N GLN A 12 2.36 -36.14 -26.69
CA GLN A 12 3.03 -35.00 -26.03
C GLN A 12 2.31 -33.67 -26.29
N ALA A 13 1.71 -33.47 -27.46
CA ALA A 13 0.88 -32.29 -27.73
C ALA A 13 -0.44 -32.33 -26.93
N PHE A 14 -1.09 -33.50 -26.83
CA PHE A 14 -2.32 -33.68 -26.04
C PHE A 14 -2.06 -33.50 -24.54
N TYR A 15 -0.98 -34.06 -24.00
CA TYR A 15 -0.60 -33.88 -22.58
C TYR A 15 -0.27 -32.42 -22.23
N LYS A 16 0.34 -31.67 -23.16
CA LYS A 16 0.68 -30.25 -22.95
C LYS A 16 -0.57 -29.37 -23.03
N GLU A 17 -1.53 -29.73 -23.87
CA GLU A 17 -2.80 -29.02 -24.02
C GLU A 17 -3.81 -29.36 -22.90
N GLU A 18 -3.86 -30.60 -22.42
CA GLU A 18 -4.64 -31.00 -21.24
C GLU A 18 -4.06 -30.41 -19.96
N ASN A 19 -2.74 -30.41 -19.76
CA ASN A 19 -2.12 -29.74 -18.61
C ASN A 19 -2.33 -28.22 -18.64
N SER A 20 -2.27 -27.59 -19.82
CA SER A 20 -2.62 -26.17 -19.96
C SER A 20 -4.09 -25.90 -19.62
N LYS A 21 -5.02 -26.76 -20.04
CA LYS A 21 -6.45 -26.63 -19.70
C LYS A 21 -6.74 -26.91 -18.22
N LEU A 22 -6.02 -27.84 -17.59
CA LEU A 22 -6.12 -28.16 -16.16
C LEU A 22 -5.57 -27.01 -15.29
N ILE A 23 -4.40 -26.47 -15.64
CA ILE A 23 -3.81 -25.30 -14.95
C ILE A 23 -4.74 -24.08 -15.07
N ASN A 24 -5.30 -23.84 -16.27
CA ASN A 24 -6.26 -22.75 -16.48
C ASN A 24 -7.56 -22.95 -15.68
N ASN A 25 -8.01 -24.19 -15.49
CA ASN A 25 -9.21 -24.49 -14.70
C ASN A 25 -8.96 -24.33 -13.19
N GLU A 26 -7.80 -24.76 -12.68
CA GLU A 26 -7.43 -24.57 -11.27
C GLU A 26 -7.24 -23.09 -10.94
N GLU A 27 -6.55 -22.34 -11.78
CA GLU A 27 -6.37 -20.90 -11.61
C GLU A 27 -7.72 -20.15 -11.66
N TYR A 28 -8.60 -20.52 -12.59
CA TYR A 28 -9.95 -19.98 -12.68
C TYR A 28 -10.79 -20.30 -11.44
N LEU A 29 -10.71 -21.51 -10.90
CA LEU A 29 -11.40 -21.92 -9.67
C LEU A 29 -10.89 -21.14 -8.45
N ILE A 30 -9.57 -20.97 -8.32
CA ILE A 30 -8.96 -20.16 -7.26
C ILE A 30 -9.41 -18.70 -7.37
N GLN A 31 -9.38 -18.11 -8.58
CA GLN A 31 -9.84 -16.74 -8.80
C GLN A 31 -11.33 -16.56 -8.47
N THR A 32 -12.16 -17.52 -8.86
CA THR A 32 -13.60 -17.52 -8.55
C THR A 32 -13.84 -17.60 -7.04
N CYS A 33 -13.07 -18.43 -6.33
CA CYS A 33 -13.15 -18.52 -4.88
C CYS A 33 -12.70 -17.24 -4.16
N VAL A 34 -11.58 -16.65 -4.59
CA VAL A 34 -11.10 -15.37 -4.05
C VAL A 34 -12.17 -14.29 -4.24
N ALA A 35 -12.77 -14.20 -5.43
CA ALA A 35 -13.86 -13.27 -5.70
C ALA A 35 -15.09 -13.50 -4.81
N TYR A 36 -15.39 -14.77 -4.48
CA TYR A 36 -16.46 -15.10 -3.52
C TYR A 36 -16.15 -14.58 -2.11
N CYS A 37 -14.97 -14.89 -1.58
CA CYS A 37 -14.56 -14.42 -0.24
C CYS A 37 -14.49 -12.89 -0.17
N ASP A 38 -14.00 -12.24 -1.24
CA ASP A 38 -13.95 -10.78 -1.34
C ASP A 38 -15.36 -10.18 -1.38
N ALA A 39 -16.27 -10.75 -2.18
CA ALA A 39 -17.65 -10.29 -2.26
C ALA A 39 -18.37 -10.43 -0.91
N GLN A 40 -18.16 -11.54 -0.18
CA GLN A 40 -18.72 -11.71 1.16
C GLN A 40 -18.19 -10.64 2.12
N PHE A 41 -16.87 -10.47 2.19
CA PHE A 41 -16.23 -9.46 3.01
C PHE A 41 -16.74 -8.05 2.69
N GLY A 42 -16.86 -7.70 1.40
CA GLY A 42 -17.35 -6.40 0.97
C GLY A 42 -18.80 -6.12 1.39
N ARG A 43 -19.69 -7.12 1.32
CA ARG A 43 -21.07 -7.00 1.81
C ARG A 43 -21.13 -6.80 3.32
N GLU A 44 -20.44 -7.65 4.08
CA GLU A 44 -20.44 -7.58 5.55
C GLU A 44 -19.82 -6.26 6.04
N PHE A 45 -18.78 -5.79 5.36
CA PHE A 45 -18.22 -4.46 5.60
C PHE A 45 -19.26 -3.36 5.37
N GLU A 46 -20.00 -3.40 4.26
CA GLU A 46 -21.04 -2.42 3.96
C GLU A 46 -22.19 -2.46 4.97
N GLU A 47 -22.60 -3.65 5.41
CA GLU A 47 -23.61 -3.83 6.46
C GLU A 47 -23.16 -3.24 7.80
N HIS A 48 -21.89 -3.41 8.17
CA HIS A 48 -21.35 -2.89 9.43
C HIS A 48 -21.06 -1.38 9.41
N PHE A 49 -20.51 -0.87 8.31
CA PHE A 49 -19.98 0.49 8.25
C PHE A 49 -20.83 1.45 7.40
N GLY A 50 -21.85 0.94 6.70
CA GLY A 50 -22.73 1.74 5.82
C GLY A 50 -21.99 2.36 4.63
N ARG A 51 -20.85 1.79 4.23
CA ARG A 51 -20.03 2.23 3.11
C ARG A 51 -19.53 1.03 2.32
N SER A 52 -19.56 1.13 1.01
CA SER A 52 -19.01 0.09 0.14
C SER A 52 -17.49 0.02 0.29
N TYR A 53 -16.97 -1.17 0.65
CA TYR A 53 -15.52 -1.40 0.74
C TYR A 53 -14.81 -1.12 -0.60
N PHE A 54 -15.41 -1.55 -1.72
CA PHE A 54 -14.79 -1.48 -3.03
C PHE A 54 -14.82 -0.09 -3.69
N THR A 55 -15.72 0.80 -3.26
CA THR A 55 -15.96 2.07 -3.97
C THR A 55 -15.88 3.32 -3.10
N GLN A 56 -15.97 3.17 -1.77
CA GLN A 56 -16.09 4.28 -0.83
C GLN A 56 -15.11 4.19 0.35
N PHE A 57 -14.27 3.17 0.38
CA PHE A 57 -13.29 2.91 1.43
C PHE A 57 -11.88 2.83 0.84
N PHE A 58 -10.89 3.25 1.62
CA PHE A 58 -9.49 3.17 1.23
C PHE A 58 -8.70 2.46 2.32
N ASP A 59 -8.15 1.29 2.01
CA ASP A 59 -7.25 0.62 2.95
C ASP A 59 -5.98 1.44 3.19
N PHE A 60 -5.55 2.20 2.17
CA PHE A 60 -4.39 3.08 2.20
C PHE A 60 -4.73 4.50 1.71
N PRO A 61 -4.35 5.56 2.44
CA PRO A 61 -3.75 5.52 3.78
C PRO A 61 -4.78 5.10 4.84
N ILE A 62 -4.35 4.71 6.05
CA ILE A 62 -5.24 4.26 7.15
C ILE A 62 -6.51 5.13 7.24
N ASP A 63 -7.68 4.54 6.96
CA ASP A 63 -8.96 5.25 6.99
C ASP A 63 -9.37 5.64 8.42
N SER A 64 -9.89 6.86 8.51
CA SER A 64 -10.52 7.42 9.71
C SER A 64 -11.62 6.57 10.31
N LEU A 65 -12.41 5.88 9.47
CA LEU A 65 -13.54 5.08 9.88
C LEU A 65 -13.12 3.92 10.78
N ILE A 66 -11.98 3.30 10.48
CA ILE A 66 -11.45 2.19 11.27
C ILE A 66 -10.88 2.72 12.59
N VAL A 67 -10.14 3.83 12.56
CA VAL A 67 -9.44 4.34 13.74
C VAL A 67 -10.30 5.22 14.66
N SER A 68 -11.56 5.48 14.31
CA SER A 68 -12.42 6.40 15.07
C SER A 68 -12.84 5.87 16.44
N SER A 69 -12.83 4.55 16.63
CA SER A 69 -13.13 3.93 17.92
C SER A 69 -12.54 2.51 18.01
N ILE A 70 -12.35 2.01 19.24
CA ILE A 70 -11.92 0.63 19.46
C ILE A 70 -12.95 -0.39 18.94
N SER A 71 -14.24 -0.03 18.98
CA SER A 71 -15.30 -0.87 18.44
C SER A 71 -15.17 -1.01 16.93
N ASN A 72 -14.98 0.11 16.20
CA ASN A 72 -14.82 0.08 14.75
C ASN A 72 -13.57 -0.69 14.35
N PHE A 73 -12.47 -0.46 15.06
CA PHE A 73 -11.22 -1.19 14.84
C PHE A 73 -11.42 -2.71 15.01
N ASN A 74 -12.04 -3.13 16.12
CA ASN A 74 -12.30 -4.55 16.39
C ASN A 74 -13.26 -5.17 15.37
N SER A 75 -14.31 -4.46 14.98
CA SER A 75 -15.25 -4.92 13.95
C SER A 75 -14.53 -5.10 12.62
N PHE A 76 -13.71 -4.14 12.20
CA PHE A 76 -12.91 -4.24 10.97
C PHE A 76 -11.98 -5.45 11.02
N CYS A 77 -11.22 -5.61 12.10
CA CYS A 77 -10.29 -6.73 12.20
C CYS A 77 -10.98 -8.09 12.30
N SER A 78 -12.17 -8.17 12.89
CA SER A 78 -12.97 -9.40 12.84
C SER A 78 -13.39 -9.77 11.42
N LEU A 79 -13.80 -8.80 10.59
CA LEU A 79 -14.12 -9.05 9.18
C LEU A 79 -12.88 -9.50 8.39
N VAL A 80 -11.72 -8.90 8.67
CA VAL A 80 -10.44 -9.31 8.03
C VAL A 80 -10.05 -10.74 8.41
N GLU A 81 -10.19 -11.11 9.69
CA GLU A 81 -9.98 -12.47 10.18
C GLU A 81 -10.95 -13.46 9.50
N GLN A 82 -12.22 -13.11 9.35
CA GLN A 82 -13.22 -13.95 8.66
C GLN A 82 -12.89 -14.13 7.17
N ARG A 83 -12.51 -13.06 6.46
CA ARG A 83 -12.04 -13.12 5.07
C ARG A 83 -10.82 -14.04 4.95
N SER A 84 -9.85 -13.89 5.85
CA SER A 84 -8.64 -14.73 5.91
C SER A 84 -9.00 -16.21 6.06
N CYS A 85 -9.92 -16.54 6.97
CA CYS A 85 -10.43 -17.90 7.15
C CYS A 85 -11.09 -18.45 5.87
N CYS A 86 -11.94 -17.65 5.20
CA CYS A 86 -12.56 -18.03 3.92
C CYS A 86 -11.49 -18.37 2.87
N LEU A 87 -10.47 -17.51 2.70
CA LEU A 87 -9.41 -17.73 1.72
C LEU A 87 -8.61 -19.02 1.99
N GLN A 88 -8.32 -19.32 3.25
CA GLN A 88 -7.57 -20.52 3.64
C GLN A 88 -8.41 -21.80 3.49
N GLN A 89 -9.67 -21.76 3.91
CA GLN A 89 -10.54 -22.94 3.95
C GLN A 89 -11.15 -23.26 2.57
N GLU A 90 -11.70 -22.25 1.90
CA GLU A 90 -12.44 -22.43 0.66
C GLU A 90 -11.52 -22.39 -0.57
N CYS A 91 -10.49 -21.53 -0.55
CA CYS A 91 -9.63 -21.31 -1.71
C CYS A 91 -8.29 -22.06 -1.65
N LEU A 92 -8.08 -22.88 -0.62
CA LEU A 92 -6.86 -23.65 -0.36
C LEU A 92 -5.58 -22.80 -0.44
N LYS A 93 -5.67 -21.51 -0.13
CA LYS A 93 -4.52 -20.61 -0.09
C LYS A 93 -3.67 -20.98 1.13
N SER A 94 -2.46 -21.47 0.87
CA SER A 94 -1.48 -21.82 1.93
C SER A 94 -1.07 -20.61 2.78
N SER A 95 -1.15 -19.40 2.22
CA SER A 95 -0.96 -18.13 2.92
C SER A 95 -1.99 -17.11 2.46
N VAL A 96 -2.38 -16.23 3.39
CA VAL A 96 -3.26 -15.10 3.11
C VAL A 96 -2.43 -14.04 2.37
N PRO A 97 -2.92 -13.48 1.25
CA PRO A 97 -2.19 -12.43 0.55
C PRO A 97 -1.92 -11.25 1.47
N ALA A 98 -0.67 -10.78 1.47
CA ALA A 98 -0.30 -9.58 2.19
C ALA A 98 -1.04 -8.37 1.61
N SER A 99 -1.59 -7.55 2.49
CA SER A 99 -2.38 -6.37 2.15
C SER A 99 -2.38 -5.40 3.33
N PRO A 100 -2.78 -4.13 3.14
CA PRO A 100 -2.85 -3.20 4.26
C PRO A 100 -3.80 -3.69 5.37
N GLN A 101 -4.89 -4.39 5.03
CA GLN A 101 -5.81 -4.91 6.05
C GLN A 101 -5.20 -6.06 6.87
N THR A 102 -4.45 -6.98 6.24
CA THR A 102 -3.78 -8.07 6.97
C THR A 102 -2.65 -7.55 7.83
N HIS A 103 -1.90 -6.56 7.34
CA HIS A 103 -0.89 -5.86 8.13
C HIS A 103 -1.51 -5.27 9.40
N ILE A 104 -2.62 -4.51 9.27
CA ILE A 104 -3.27 -3.87 10.41
C ILE A 104 -3.82 -4.91 11.40
N CYS A 105 -4.52 -5.93 10.91
CA CYS A 105 -5.38 -6.76 11.76
C CYS A 105 -4.81 -8.14 12.12
N LEU A 106 -3.94 -8.72 11.30
CA LEU A 106 -3.38 -10.05 11.53
C LEU A 106 -1.94 -9.97 12.04
N GLU A 107 -1.16 -9.00 11.55
CA GLU A 107 0.28 -8.90 11.85
C GLU A 107 0.56 -7.90 13.00
N HIS A 108 -0.09 -6.73 12.97
CA HIS A 108 0.23 -5.60 13.86
C HIS A 108 -0.94 -5.11 14.72
N ARG A 109 -1.96 -5.95 14.93
CA ARG A 109 -3.18 -5.58 15.67
C ARG A 109 -2.90 -4.86 17.00
N ALA A 110 -2.06 -5.45 17.83
CA ALA A 110 -1.72 -4.89 19.15
C ALA A 110 -0.96 -3.55 19.07
N ASP A 111 -0.25 -3.28 17.96
CA ASP A 111 0.42 -2.01 17.76
C ASP A 111 -0.59 -0.91 17.42
N PHE A 112 -1.55 -1.23 16.55
CA PHE A 112 -2.63 -0.33 16.17
C PHE A 112 -3.61 -0.05 17.32
N GLU A 113 -3.98 -1.06 18.11
CA GLU A 113 -4.84 -0.87 19.29
C GLU A 113 -4.21 0.11 20.29
N ARG A 114 -2.90 -0.01 20.53
CA ARG A 114 -2.16 0.90 21.41
C ARG A 114 -2.01 2.31 20.84
N ALA A 115 -1.90 2.43 19.51
CA ALA A 115 -1.80 3.72 18.82
C ALA A 115 -3.16 4.42 18.63
N LEU A 116 -4.27 3.70 18.81
CA LEU A 116 -5.61 4.10 18.38
C LEU A 116 -6.06 5.45 18.92
N ALA A 117 -5.82 5.74 20.19
CA ALA A 117 -6.19 7.01 20.81
C ALA A 117 -5.56 8.21 20.07
N CYS A 118 -4.29 8.07 19.68
CA CYS A 118 -3.58 9.09 18.92
C CYS A 118 -4.02 9.11 17.45
N LEU A 119 -4.19 7.93 16.82
CA LEU A 119 -4.65 7.83 15.43
C LEU A 119 -6.05 8.43 15.21
N ASN A 120 -6.95 8.29 16.19
CA ASN A 120 -8.28 8.89 16.19
C ASN A 120 -8.20 10.42 16.23
N SER A 121 -7.30 10.98 17.04
CA SER A 121 -7.11 12.43 17.15
C SER A 121 -6.42 13.08 15.96
N THR A 122 -5.89 12.29 15.03
CA THR A 122 -5.10 12.75 13.88
C THR A 122 -5.81 12.49 12.55
N VAL A 123 -7.14 12.50 12.57
CA VAL A 123 -7.99 12.26 11.39
C VAL A 123 -8.25 13.56 10.61
N PRO A 124 -7.67 13.70 9.40
CA PRO A 124 -8.40 14.39 8.33
C PRO A 124 -8.06 13.78 6.97
N HIS A 125 -8.69 12.63 6.68
CA HIS A 125 -8.38 11.77 5.54
C HIS A 125 -8.57 12.45 4.16
N PHE A 126 -9.68 13.17 3.96
CA PHE A 126 -9.98 13.77 2.65
C PHE A 126 -9.11 14.96 2.27
N LYS A 127 -8.68 15.77 3.24
CA LYS A 127 -7.91 16.99 2.94
C LYS A 127 -6.47 16.64 2.57
N PHE A 128 -5.85 15.72 3.29
CA PHE A 128 -4.50 15.25 2.94
C PHE A 128 -4.47 14.43 1.66
N HIS A 129 -5.54 13.70 1.32
CA HIS A 129 -5.60 13.05 0.01
C HIS A 129 -5.42 14.06 -1.13
N SER A 130 -6.24 15.12 -1.18
CA SER A 130 -6.13 16.14 -2.23
C SER A 130 -4.78 16.88 -2.21
N ILE A 131 -4.27 17.25 -1.03
CA ILE A 131 -2.97 17.92 -0.87
C ILE A 131 -1.85 17.01 -1.37
N CYS A 132 -1.79 15.77 -0.88
CA CYS A 132 -0.74 14.83 -1.22
C CYS A 132 -0.82 14.35 -2.66
N SER A 133 -2.01 14.16 -3.24
CA SER A 133 -2.15 13.87 -4.67
C SER A 133 -1.63 15.02 -5.54
N THR A 134 -1.88 16.26 -5.12
CA THR A 134 -1.37 17.45 -5.84
C THR A 134 0.13 17.58 -5.68
N ALA A 135 0.64 17.48 -4.45
CA ALA A 135 2.07 17.58 -4.16
C ALA A 135 2.87 16.45 -4.84
N ALA A 136 2.35 15.22 -4.85
CA ALA A 136 2.95 14.10 -5.56
C ALA A 136 3.14 14.43 -7.04
N LYS A 137 2.08 14.89 -7.74
CA LYS A 137 2.14 15.27 -9.15
C LYS A 137 3.12 16.42 -9.42
N GLN A 138 3.15 17.43 -8.54
CA GLN A 138 4.00 18.62 -8.70
C GLN A 138 5.47 18.35 -8.40
N SER A 139 5.78 17.37 -7.54
CA SER A 139 7.15 17.01 -7.19
C SER A 139 7.85 16.15 -8.25
N VAL A 140 7.12 15.64 -9.25
CA VAL A 140 7.72 14.82 -10.32
C VAL A 140 8.66 15.67 -11.18
N ASN A 141 9.94 15.30 -11.19
CA ASN A 141 10.88 15.82 -12.18
C ASN A 141 10.70 15.09 -13.52
N ILE A 142 10.02 15.74 -14.47
CA ILE A 142 9.70 15.16 -15.79
C ILE A 142 10.96 14.75 -16.57
N LYS A 143 12.05 15.52 -16.47
CA LYS A 143 13.31 15.17 -17.17
C LYS A 143 13.92 13.89 -16.59
N ARG A 144 13.98 13.78 -15.26
CA ARG A 144 14.45 12.58 -14.56
C ARG A 144 13.61 11.36 -14.93
N LEU A 145 12.28 11.50 -14.91
CA LEU A 145 11.37 10.43 -15.29
C LEU A 145 11.65 9.93 -16.71
N ALA A 146 11.81 10.85 -17.67
CA ALA A 146 12.13 10.50 -19.06
C ALA A 146 13.48 9.78 -19.21
N ASP A 147 14.49 10.17 -18.44
CA ASP A 147 15.81 9.50 -18.43
C ASP A 147 15.71 8.09 -17.83
N GLU A 148 14.91 7.91 -16.78
CA GLU A 148 14.77 6.63 -16.07
C GLU A 148 13.92 5.60 -16.83
N THR A 149 12.88 6.06 -17.55
CA THR A 149 12.04 5.20 -18.39
C THR A 149 12.58 5.08 -19.82
N HIS A 150 13.81 5.52 -20.08
CA HIS A 150 14.41 5.42 -21.41
C HIS A 150 14.53 3.95 -21.86
N GLY A 151 13.89 3.65 -23.00
CA GLY A 151 13.82 2.30 -23.57
C GLY A 151 12.66 1.45 -23.03
N PHE A 152 11.78 2.01 -22.19
CA PHE A 152 10.52 1.35 -21.84
C PHE A 152 9.50 1.55 -22.96
N ASP A 153 8.58 0.60 -23.12
CA ASP A 153 7.38 0.84 -23.92
C ASP A 153 6.38 1.73 -23.15
N ILE A 154 5.27 2.07 -23.81
CA ILE A 154 4.24 2.96 -23.24
C ILE A 154 3.63 2.37 -21.97
N HIS A 155 3.40 1.06 -21.94
CA HIS A 155 2.76 0.40 -20.80
C HIS A 155 3.68 0.38 -19.59
N LEU A 156 4.95 -0.02 -19.76
CA LEU A 156 5.94 0.00 -18.69
C LEU A 156 6.24 1.42 -18.20
N THR A 157 6.26 2.40 -19.10
CA THR A 157 6.43 3.82 -18.72
C THR A 157 5.29 4.29 -17.82
N GLU A 158 4.05 3.94 -18.16
CA GLU A 158 2.89 4.32 -17.35
C GLU A 158 2.87 3.58 -16.01
N GLN A 159 3.17 2.28 -15.97
CA GLN A 159 3.31 1.52 -14.72
C GLN A 159 4.36 2.16 -13.80
N TYR A 160 5.54 2.46 -14.35
CA TYR A 160 6.61 3.14 -13.60
C TYR A 160 6.16 4.49 -13.04
N ARG A 161 5.48 5.31 -13.87
CA ARG A 161 4.99 6.62 -13.47
C ARG A 161 3.94 6.54 -12.36
N GLN A 162 3.03 5.58 -12.44
CA GLN A 162 2.01 5.38 -11.42
C GLN A 162 2.61 4.92 -10.09
N GLN A 163 3.62 4.04 -10.14
CA GLN A 163 4.36 3.64 -8.95
C GLN A 163 5.16 4.80 -8.34
N ASP A 164 5.83 5.63 -9.15
CA ASP A 164 6.56 6.82 -8.67
C ASP A 164 5.59 7.80 -7.97
N LEU A 165 4.40 8.01 -8.55
CA LEU A 165 3.36 8.82 -7.92
C LEU A 165 2.82 8.22 -6.62
N ARG A 166 2.64 6.89 -6.57
CA ARG A 166 2.20 6.18 -5.35
C ARG A 166 3.18 6.39 -4.21
N CYS A 167 4.48 6.20 -4.45
CA CYS A 167 5.51 6.40 -3.42
C CYS A 167 5.61 7.84 -2.92
N ARG A 168 5.46 8.82 -3.82
CA ARG A 168 5.38 10.24 -3.41
C ARG A 168 4.17 10.52 -2.55
N PHE A 169 3.02 9.95 -2.93
CA PHE A 169 1.80 10.06 -2.17
C PHE A 169 1.98 9.45 -0.78
N GLN A 170 2.52 8.23 -0.68
CA GLN A 170 2.88 7.55 0.57
C GLN A 170 3.82 8.40 1.44
N ALA A 171 4.90 8.94 0.88
CA ALA A 171 5.84 9.78 1.60
C ALA A 171 5.19 11.07 2.15
N CYS A 172 4.32 11.69 1.35
CA CYS A 172 3.56 12.86 1.76
C CYS A 172 2.58 12.54 2.90
N THR A 173 1.78 11.47 2.78
CA THR A 173 0.77 11.12 3.77
C THR A 173 1.39 10.60 5.07
N LEU A 174 2.54 9.90 5.00
CA LEU A 174 3.35 9.57 6.17
C LEU A 174 3.81 10.84 6.89
N SER A 175 4.42 11.78 6.16
CA SER A 175 4.91 13.04 6.73
C SER A 175 3.78 13.84 7.38
N ALA A 176 2.63 13.95 6.70
CA ALA A 176 1.44 14.59 7.23
C ALA A 176 0.93 13.92 8.51
N ARG A 177 0.81 12.59 8.53
CA ARG A 177 0.39 11.83 9.72
C ARG A 177 1.34 12.06 10.90
N ILE A 178 2.65 12.03 10.69
CA ILE A 178 3.64 12.27 11.76
C ILE A 178 3.53 13.70 12.30
N MET A 179 3.33 14.70 11.44
CA MET A 179 3.09 16.08 11.89
C MET A 179 1.85 16.17 12.78
N LEU A 180 0.73 15.59 12.37
CA LEU A 180 -0.50 15.58 13.17
C LEU A 180 -0.33 14.87 14.50
N ILE A 181 0.39 13.75 14.54
CA ILE A 181 0.70 13.02 15.78
C ILE A 181 1.46 13.92 16.76
N ASN A 182 2.45 14.67 16.26
CA ASN A 182 3.23 15.57 17.09
C ASN A 182 2.39 16.74 17.63
N GLU A 183 1.49 17.28 16.81
CA GLU A 183 0.66 18.44 17.17
C GLU A 183 -0.53 18.06 18.06
N HIS A 184 -1.35 17.09 17.65
CA HIS A 184 -2.66 16.85 18.25
C HIS A 184 -2.63 15.82 19.37
N CYS A 185 -1.78 14.79 19.30
CA CYS A 185 -1.72 13.84 20.40
C CYS A 185 -1.13 14.50 21.65
N ASN A 186 -0.27 15.52 21.49
CA ASN A 186 0.23 16.31 22.62
C ASN A 186 -0.90 17.10 23.31
N GLN A 187 -1.81 17.68 22.52
CA GLN A 187 -2.92 18.50 23.01
C GLN A 187 -3.96 17.70 23.82
N ASN A 188 -4.07 16.39 23.56
CA ASN A 188 -5.04 15.50 24.22
C ASN A 188 -4.50 14.82 25.49
N GLY A 189 -3.35 15.25 26.02
CA GLY A 189 -2.76 14.66 27.23
C GLY A 189 -2.20 13.25 27.04
N ILE A 190 -1.96 12.83 25.78
CA ILE A 190 -1.34 11.54 25.46
C ILE A 190 0.16 11.63 25.78
N GLY A 191 0.65 10.74 26.64
CA GLY A 191 2.05 10.68 27.06
C GLY A 191 3.02 10.49 25.88
N GLU A 192 4.29 10.91 26.05
CA GLU A 192 5.32 10.78 25.01
C GLU A 192 5.48 9.34 24.52
N ASP A 193 5.45 8.36 25.42
CA ASP A 193 5.60 6.93 25.06
C ASP A 193 4.50 6.45 24.10
N GLN A 194 3.25 6.86 24.32
CA GLN A 194 2.13 6.52 23.44
C GLN A 194 2.22 7.24 22.09
N ARG A 195 2.72 8.48 22.07
CA ARG A 195 2.96 9.24 20.84
C ARG A 195 4.08 8.61 20.01
N GLU A 196 5.19 8.24 20.65
CA GLU A 196 6.28 7.55 19.99
C GLU A 196 5.85 6.18 19.47
N HIS A 197 5.04 5.45 20.24
CA HIS A 197 4.43 4.22 19.77
C HIS A 197 3.58 4.45 18.52
N ALA A 198 2.69 5.43 18.53
CA ALA A 198 1.87 5.77 17.36
C ALA A 198 2.72 6.17 16.13
N ARG A 199 3.79 6.95 16.31
CA ARG A 199 4.73 7.30 15.24
C ARG A 199 5.35 6.05 14.61
N ARG A 200 5.84 5.12 15.44
CA ARG A 200 6.44 3.87 14.97
C ARG A 200 5.43 2.98 14.26
N THR A 201 4.22 2.85 14.80
CA THR A 201 3.14 2.09 14.16
C THR A 201 2.81 2.64 12.78
N VAL A 202 2.65 3.97 12.64
CA VAL A 202 2.39 4.58 11.34
C VAL A 202 3.58 4.40 10.41
N ARG A 203 4.82 4.66 10.83
CA ARG A 203 5.99 4.46 9.95
C ARG A 203 6.06 3.04 9.42
N ARG A 204 5.94 2.05 10.29
CA ARG A 204 5.96 0.64 9.93
C ARG A 204 4.86 0.28 8.92
N TYR A 205 3.65 0.80 9.10
CA TYR A 205 2.56 0.54 8.15
C TYR A 205 2.87 1.03 6.73
N TYR A 206 3.55 2.17 6.60
CA TYR A 206 3.97 2.70 5.29
C TYR A 206 5.20 1.98 4.73
N GLU A 207 6.11 1.56 5.61
CA GLU A 207 7.29 0.75 5.25
C GLU A 207 6.87 -0.60 4.68
N ASP A 208 6.02 -1.33 5.40
CA ASP A 208 5.60 -2.67 5.02
C ASP A 208 4.76 -2.62 3.71
N ASP A 209 3.88 -1.63 3.51
CA ASP A 209 3.15 -1.44 2.23
C ASP A 209 4.13 -1.22 1.05
N LEU A 210 5.20 -0.46 1.26
CA LEU A 210 6.21 -0.20 0.23
C LEU A 210 7.11 -1.42 -0.03
N GLU A 211 7.32 -2.28 0.96
CA GLU A 211 8.02 -3.55 0.77
C GLU A 211 7.22 -4.54 -0.04
N LEU A 212 5.89 -4.58 0.13
CA LEU A 212 5.02 -5.39 -0.72
C LEU A 212 5.17 -4.96 -2.18
N ASP A 213 5.16 -3.65 -2.44
CA ASP A 213 5.42 -3.11 -3.78
C ASP A 213 6.83 -3.50 -4.28
N LEU A 214 7.86 -3.46 -3.43
CA LEU A 214 9.21 -3.86 -3.83
C LEU A 214 9.30 -5.37 -4.17
N ILE A 215 8.65 -6.23 -3.40
CA ILE A 215 8.63 -7.69 -3.63
C ILE A 215 7.94 -7.99 -4.96
N GLU A 216 6.80 -7.35 -5.24
CA GLU A 216 6.08 -7.49 -6.53
C GLU A 216 6.98 -7.13 -7.72
N TYR A 217 7.82 -6.09 -7.59
CA TYR A 217 8.80 -5.72 -8.62
C TYR A 217 10.06 -6.62 -8.62
N GLY A 218 10.37 -7.22 -7.47
CA GLY A 218 11.55 -8.02 -7.14
C GLY A 218 11.63 -9.38 -7.84
N GLU A 219 10.48 -9.95 -8.23
CA GLU A 219 10.42 -11.27 -8.87
C GLU A 219 11.04 -11.31 -10.28
N THR A 220 11.42 -10.15 -10.84
CA THR A 220 12.17 -10.06 -12.10
C THR A 220 13.63 -9.67 -11.83
N LEU A 221 14.59 -10.39 -12.44
CA LEU A 221 16.06 -10.20 -12.34
C LEU A 221 16.58 -8.77 -12.65
N ASN A 222 15.72 -7.79 -12.94
CA ASN A 222 16.00 -6.37 -13.21
C ASN A 222 15.25 -5.40 -12.27
N ALA A 223 14.79 -5.86 -11.10
CA ALA A 223 13.96 -5.10 -10.15
C ALA A 223 14.46 -3.67 -9.86
N THR A 224 15.78 -3.47 -9.74
CA THR A 224 16.38 -2.16 -9.46
C THR A 224 16.27 -1.13 -10.58
N ARG A 225 16.11 -1.55 -11.85
CA ARG A 225 15.89 -0.61 -12.96
C ARG A 225 14.41 -0.26 -13.13
N ARG A 226 13.51 -1.13 -12.69
CA ARG A 226 12.06 -0.98 -12.89
C ARG A 226 11.34 -0.41 -11.68
N PHE A 227 11.92 -0.48 -10.49
CA PHE A 227 11.39 0.19 -9.32
C PHE A 227 11.76 1.68 -9.33
N PRO A 228 10.82 2.61 -9.06
CA PRO A 228 11.14 4.02 -9.13
C PRO A 228 12.21 4.45 -8.12
N ARG A 229 13.14 5.31 -8.55
CA ARG A 229 14.24 5.76 -7.67
C ARG A 229 13.74 6.49 -6.43
N PHE A 230 12.67 7.27 -6.56
CA PHE A 230 12.05 7.92 -5.41
C PHE A 230 11.55 6.88 -4.39
N CYS A 231 10.90 5.81 -4.85
CA CYS A 231 10.45 4.71 -3.98
C CYS A 231 11.62 4.03 -3.26
N ALA A 232 12.68 3.69 -4.00
CA ALA A 232 13.88 3.06 -3.43
C ALA A 232 14.53 3.94 -2.35
N ALA A 233 14.67 5.24 -2.64
CA ALA A 233 15.24 6.20 -1.70
C ALA A 233 14.32 6.44 -0.50
N PHE A 234 13.01 6.49 -0.70
CA PHE A 234 12.02 6.61 0.37
C PHE A 234 12.09 5.41 1.32
N LEU A 235 12.09 4.18 0.80
CA LEU A 235 12.17 2.95 1.60
C LEU A 235 13.43 2.91 2.46
N ALA A 236 14.60 3.15 1.86
CA ALA A 236 15.85 3.09 2.61
C ALA A 236 16.12 4.33 3.47
N GLN A 237 15.32 5.40 3.36
CA GLN A 237 15.25 6.45 4.38
C GLN A 237 14.41 6.04 5.60
N GLN A 238 13.42 5.18 5.41
CA GLN A 238 12.63 4.67 6.53
C GLN A 238 13.37 3.57 7.30
N LYS A 239 14.07 2.68 6.60
CA LYS A 239 14.86 1.62 7.24
C LYS A 239 16.22 2.14 7.69
N ALA A 240 16.44 2.14 9.01
CA ALA A 240 17.74 2.48 9.62
C ALA A 240 18.87 1.48 9.28
N GLU A 241 18.60 0.45 8.49
CA GLU A 241 19.58 -0.54 8.00
C GLU A 241 19.52 -0.66 6.47
N PRO A 242 20.65 -0.95 5.80
CA PRO A 242 20.71 -1.02 4.36
C PRO A 242 20.06 -2.32 3.90
N ILE A 243 18.76 -2.30 3.59
CA ILE A 243 18.28 -3.18 2.52
C ILE A 243 19.17 -2.87 1.32
N ALA A 244 19.67 -3.90 0.65
CA ALA A 244 20.64 -3.88 -0.44
C ALA A 244 20.25 -3.03 -1.69
N LEU A 245 19.34 -2.08 -1.57
CA LEU A 245 19.32 -0.85 -2.34
C LEU A 245 20.45 0.04 -1.80
N LEU A 246 21.67 -0.11 -2.33
CA LEU A 246 22.66 0.95 -2.25
C LEU A 246 22.03 2.21 -2.85
N ILE A 247 21.39 3.05 -2.01
CA ILE A 247 20.96 4.37 -2.45
C ILE A 247 22.26 5.10 -2.79
N ASP A 248 22.54 5.24 -4.09
CA ASP A 248 23.63 6.09 -4.51
C ASP A 248 23.36 7.53 -4.03
N HIS A 249 24.41 8.32 -3.82
CA HIS A 249 24.29 9.70 -3.34
C HIS A 249 23.28 10.51 -4.18
N LYS A 250 23.14 10.19 -5.47
CA LYS A 250 22.21 10.84 -6.40
C LYS A 250 20.76 10.56 -6.03
N SER A 251 20.42 9.32 -5.70
CA SER A 251 19.07 8.88 -5.32
C SER A 251 18.66 9.46 -3.96
N SER A 252 19.60 9.57 -3.00
CA SER A 252 19.38 10.28 -1.74
C SER A 252 19.09 11.76 -1.95
N GLN A 253 19.87 12.42 -2.81
CA GLN A 253 19.66 13.85 -3.11
C GLN A 253 18.31 14.09 -3.80
N ILE A 254 17.93 13.22 -4.76
CA ILE A 254 16.61 13.29 -5.43
C ILE A 254 15.49 13.22 -4.39
N TYR A 255 15.56 12.26 -3.46
CA TYR A 255 14.56 12.15 -2.41
C TYR A 255 14.50 13.40 -1.54
N LEU A 256 15.63 13.93 -1.08
CA LEU A 256 15.66 15.14 -0.24
C LEU A 256 15.11 16.36 -0.97
N ASP A 257 15.50 16.59 -2.22
CA ASP A 257 15.05 17.74 -3.02
C ASP A 257 13.54 17.69 -3.26
N GLU A 258 13.03 16.52 -3.66
CA GLU A 258 11.62 16.34 -3.97
C GLU A 258 10.75 16.26 -2.69
N LEU A 259 11.26 15.67 -1.60
CA LEU A 259 10.61 15.70 -0.28
C LEU A 259 10.50 17.14 0.25
N ASN A 260 11.53 17.97 0.07
CA ASN A 260 11.47 19.37 0.46
C ASN A 260 10.37 20.14 -0.29
N ILE A 261 10.11 19.79 -1.56
CA ILE A 261 8.97 20.35 -2.31
C ILE A 261 7.65 19.87 -1.69
N LEU A 262 7.52 18.57 -1.41
CA LEU A 262 6.35 18.01 -0.74
C LEU A 262 6.07 18.71 0.60
N LEU A 263 7.08 18.81 1.46
CA LEU A 263 6.97 19.43 2.79
C LEU A 263 6.62 20.92 2.72
N LYS A 264 7.14 21.66 1.72
CA LYS A 264 6.75 23.06 1.51
C LYS A 264 5.28 23.21 1.13
N ILE A 265 4.77 22.35 0.26
CA ILE A 265 3.36 22.36 -0.16
C ILE A 265 2.46 21.99 1.03
N ILE A 266 2.81 20.91 1.75
CA ILE A 266 2.08 20.49 2.95
C ILE A 266 2.10 21.60 4.00
N GLY A 267 3.26 22.17 4.32
CA GLY A 267 3.39 23.22 5.33
C GLY A 267 2.61 24.49 4.98
N ALA A 268 2.60 24.90 3.71
CA ALA A 268 1.84 26.06 3.25
C ALA A 268 0.32 25.83 3.37
N ASP A 269 -0.16 24.65 2.99
CA ASP A 269 -1.59 24.31 3.07
C ASP A 269 -2.05 24.05 4.51
N THR A 270 -1.24 23.39 5.34
CA THR A 270 -1.51 23.20 6.78
C THR A 270 -1.56 24.55 7.49
N ALA A 271 -0.60 25.46 7.25
CA ALA A 271 -0.62 26.81 7.82
C ALA A 271 -1.87 27.58 7.41
N LYS A 272 -2.29 27.47 6.15
CA LYS A 272 -3.52 28.09 5.64
C LYS A 272 -4.78 27.51 6.30
N MET A 273 -4.80 26.20 6.60
CA MET A 273 -5.90 25.54 7.30
C MET A 273 -6.03 25.96 8.77
N ILE A 274 -4.90 26.20 9.45
CA ILE A 274 -4.86 26.76 10.81
C ILE A 274 -5.39 28.21 10.79
N VAL A 275 -4.92 29.04 9.86
CA VAL A 275 -5.28 30.46 9.78
C VAL A 275 -6.75 30.69 9.39
N THR A 276 -7.33 29.83 8.55
CA THR A 276 -8.73 29.95 8.10
C THR A 276 -9.76 29.42 9.11
N GLY A 277 -9.32 28.91 10.27
CA GLY A 277 -10.23 28.34 11.28
C GLY A 277 -10.95 27.07 10.82
N ILE A 278 -10.47 26.46 9.74
CA ILE A 278 -11.01 25.22 9.15
C ILE A 278 -10.56 23.98 9.96
N MET A 279 -9.54 24.14 10.82
CA MET A 279 -9.17 23.23 11.90
C MET A 279 -9.74 23.66 13.26
N LYS A 280 -10.97 24.19 13.31
CA LYS A 280 -11.71 24.26 14.57
C LYS A 280 -12.36 22.90 14.82
N TYR A 281 -11.75 22.14 15.72
CA TYR A 281 -12.41 21.11 16.51
C TYR A 281 -12.62 21.69 17.91
#